data_AF-A0AAF0QTX4-F1
#
_entry.id   AF-A0AAF0QTX4-F1
#
_cell.length_a   1.000
_cell.length_b   1.000
_cell.length_c   1.000
_cell.angle_alpha   90.00
_cell.angle_beta   90.00
_cell.angle_gamma   90.00
#
_symmetry.space_group_name_H-M   'P 1'
#
loop_
_entity.id
_entity.type
_entity.pdbx_description
1 polymer ?
#
loop_
_entity_poly.entity_id
_entity_poly.type
_entity_poly.pdbx_seq_one_letter_code
_entity_poly.pdbx_strand_id
1 'polypeptide(L)'
;MRLGAQIIIMNYPGQIGIGYSLVLDCHTSHIAVKFAEILNNIDKCSGKELEKEAKFLKNGDVGMVKMIPTKPMVVETFAEYPTLGRFTVKDMRQSFKQDT
;
A
#
# COMPACT_ATOMS: atom_id res chain seq x y z
N MET A 1 -0.79 4.02 -16.13
CA MET A 1 -0.61 2.64 -15.64
C MET A 1 -1.02 2.61 -14.18
N ARG A 2 -1.98 1.76 -13.78
CA ARG A 2 -2.41 1.62 -12.37
C ARG A 2 -1.92 0.26 -11.88
N LEU A 3 -1.28 0.22 -10.72
CA LEU A 3 -0.78 -1.01 -10.10
C LEU A 3 -1.85 -1.53 -9.12
N GLY A 4 -2.36 -2.74 -9.35
CA GLY A 4 -3.21 -3.44 -8.40
C GLY A 4 -2.38 -4.36 -7.51
N ALA A 5 -2.48 -4.22 -6.20
CA ALA A 5 -1.74 -5.07 -5.27
C ALA A 5 -2.49 -5.27 -3.95
N GLN A 6 -2.25 -6.41 -3.32
CA GLN A 6 -2.68 -6.68 -1.96
C GLN A 6 -1.68 -6.06 -0.99
N ILE A 7 -2.18 -5.30 -0.02
CA ILE A 7 -1.36 -4.66 1.00
C ILE A 7 -1.85 -5.07 2.38
N ILE A 8 -0.91 -5.17 3.32
CA ILE A 8 -1.18 -5.40 4.73
C ILE A 8 -0.66 -4.18 5.48
N ILE A 9 -1.53 -3.48 6.20
CA ILE A 9 -1.12 -2.31 6.97
C ILE A 9 -0.54 -2.80 8.30
N MET A 10 0.73 -2.47 8.55
CA MET A 10 1.42 -2.82 9.78
C MET A 10 2.11 -1.60 10.37
N ASN A 11 2.03 -1.45 11.69
CA ASN A 11 2.68 -0.38 12.46
C ASN A 11 2.35 1.03 11.97
N TYR A 12 1.13 1.25 11.43
CA TYR A 12 0.66 2.57 11.04
C TYR A 12 -0.36 3.10 12.06
N PRO A 13 -0.10 4.22 12.77
CA PRO A 13 -0.99 4.70 13.83
C PRO A 13 -2.29 5.35 13.30
N GLY A 14 -2.34 5.68 12.00
CA GLY A 14 -3.46 6.36 11.38
C GLY A 14 -4.33 5.45 10.50
N GLN A 15 -5.06 6.10 9.60
CA GLN A 15 -5.86 5.46 8.56
C GLN A 15 -5.36 5.90 7.17
N ILE A 16 -5.27 4.97 6.24
CA ILE A 16 -4.86 5.22 4.86
C ILE A 16 -6.12 5.22 4.00
N GLY A 17 -6.43 6.37 3.41
CA GLY A 17 -7.59 6.55 2.53
C GLY A 17 -7.21 6.71 1.07
N ILE A 18 -8.24 6.80 0.23
CA ILE A 18 -8.10 7.17 -1.18
C ILE A 18 -7.44 8.55 -1.30
N GLY A 19 -6.50 8.67 -2.24
CA GLY A 19 -5.77 9.90 -2.49
C GLY A 19 -4.55 10.12 -1.59
N TYR A 20 -4.30 9.21 -0.64
CA TYR A 20 -3.11 9.29 0.20
C TYR A 20 -1.84 8.96 -0.60
N SER A 21 -0.79 9.74 -0.38
CA SER A 21 0.50 9.59 -1.08
C SER A 21 1.54 9.05 -0.11
N LEU A 22 2.22 7.98 -0.52
CA LEU A 22 3.23 7.27 0.24
C LEU A 22 4.47 7.03 -0.64
N VAL A 23 5.56 6.55 -0.06
CA VAL A 23 6.72 6.09 -0.83
C VAL A 23 6.72 4.57 -0.87
N LEU A 24 6.82 4.03 -2.07
CA LEU A 24 6.90 2.61 -2.34
C LEU A 24 8.36 2.27 -2.66
N ASP A 25 8.90 1.36 -1.85
CA ASP A 25 10.21 0.76 -2.03
C ASP A 25 10.00 -0.59 -2.70
N CYS A 26 10.32 -0.66 -3.99
CA CYS A 26 10.30 -1.88 -4.79
C CYS A 26 11.73 -2.14 -5.24
N HIS A 27 12.36 -3.18 -4.70
CA HIS A 27 13.77 -3.51 -4.96
C HIS A 27 14.69 -2.35 -4.61
N THR A 28 15.35 -1.78 -5.62
CA THR A 28 16.25 -0.63 -5.50
C THR A 28 15.53 0.71 -5.73
N SER A 29 14.28 0.69 -6.19
CA SER A 29 13.52 1.88 -6.57
C SER A 29 12.70 2.41 -5.41
N HIS A 30 12.84 3.71 -5.14
CA HIS A 30 12.09 4.45 -4.13
C HIS A 30 11.23 5.50 -4.85
N ILE A 31 9.94 5.25 -4.96
CA ILE A 31 9.03 6.03 -5.82
C ILE A 31 7.81 6.46 -5.02
N ALA A 32 7.42 7.72 -5.14
CA ALA A 32 6.17 8.19 -4.57
C ALA A 32 4.98 7.57 -5.32
N VAL A 33 4.04 7.04 -4.57
CA VAL A 33 2.84 6.37 -5.06
C VAL A 33 1.61 6.98 -4.41
N LYS A 34 0.53 7.13 -5.18
CA LYS A 34 -0.74 7.62 -4.69
C LYS A 34 -1.78 6.51 -4.71
N PHE A 35 -2.55 6.37 -3.64
CA PHE A 35 -3.67 5.45 -3.56
C PHE A 35 -4.81 5.99 -4.43
N ALA A 36 -5.17 5.25 -5.47
CA ALA A 36 -6.21 5.66 -6.40
C ALA A 36 -7.58 5.12 -5.97
N GLU A 37 -7.65 3.83 -5.65
CA GLU A 37 -8.87 3.13 -5.27
C GLU A 37 -8.52 2.04 -4.25
N ILE A 38 -9.37 1.85 -3.25
CA ILE A 38 -9.31 0.68 -2.36
C ILE A 38 -10.47 -0.21 -2.79
N LEU A 39 -10.16 -1.40 -3.28
CA LEU A 39 -11.17 -2.30 -3.83
C LEU A 39 -11.87 -3.02 -2.68
N ASN A 40 -11.15 -3.85 -1.93
CA ASN A 40 -11.76 -4.69 -0.89
C ASN A 40 -10.90 -4.67 0.37
N ASN A 41 -11.51 -4.67 1.54
CA ASN A 41 -10.89 -5.02 2.82
C ASN A 41 -11.10 -6.51 3.07
N ILE A 42 -10.05 -7.22 3.43
CA ILE A 42 -9.95 -8.67 3.54
C ILE A 42 -9.48 -8.98 4.96
N ASP A 43 -10.09 -9.98 5.58
CA ASP A 43 -9.61 -10.48 6.87
C ASP A 43 -8.31 -11.30 6.69
N LYS A 44 -7.28 -10.96 7.47
CA LYS A 44 -5.96 -11.59 7.40
C LYS A 44 -5.99 -13.09 7.73
N CYS A 45 -6.89 -13.51 8.62
CA CYS A 45 -6.95 -14.89 9.11
C CYS A 45 -7.81 -15.78 8.20
N SER A 46 -8.99 -15.32 7.78
CA SER A 46 -9.93 -16.11 6.98
C SER A 46 -9.81 -15.90 5.48
N GLY A 47 -9.15 -14.84 5.02
CA GLY A 47 -9.07 -14.48 3.60
C GLY A 47 -10.41 -14.03 3.00
N LYS A 48 -11.43 -13.81 3.83
CA LYS A 48 -12.76 -13.37 3.38
C LYS A 48 -12.81 -11.85 3.24
N GLU A 49 -13.53 -11.39 2.23
CA GLU A 49 -13.84 -9.98 2.06
C GLU A 49 -14.76 -9.51 3.20
N LEU A 50 -14.27 -8.54 3.97
CA LEU A 50 -15.01 -7.89 5.05
C LEU A 50 -15.89 -6.76 4.50
N GLU A 51 -15.30 -5.93 3.63
CA GLU A 51 -15.97 -4.75 3.09
C GLU A 51 -15.54 -4.54 1.64
N LYS A 52 -16.54 -4.33 0.77
CA LYS A 52 -16.34 -3.99 -0.64
C LYS A 52 -16.34 -2.46 -0.75
N GLU A 53 -15.39 -1.92 -1.50
CA GLU A 53 -15.14 -0.48 -1.67
C GLU A 53 -14.87 0.28 -0.36
N ALA A 54 -13.96 -0.26 0.47
CA ALA A 54 -13.60 0.35 1.74
C ALA A 54 -13.04 1.77 1.56
N LYS A 55 -13.46 2.71 2.41
CA LYS A 55 -13.03 4.13 2.32
C LYS A 55 -11.62 4.36 2.86
N PHE A 56 -11.21 3.55 3.83
CA PHE A 56 -9.92 3.64 4.49
C PHE A 56 -9.48 2.26 5.01
N LEU A 57 -8.17 2.08 5.17
CA LEU A 57 -7.55 0.91 5.80
C LEU A 57 -6.80 1.36 7.06
N LYS A 58 -6.89 0.58 8.14
CA LYS A 58 -6.21 0.83 9.42
C LYS A 58 -5.17 -0.25 9.72
N ASN A 59 -4.40 -0.06 10.80
CA ASN A 59 -3.43 -1.06 11.25
C ASN A 59 -4.08 -2.44 11.43
N GLY A 60 -3.47 -3.47 10.85
CA GLY A 60 -3.94 -4.86 10.89
C GLY A 60 -4.84 -5.25 9.72
N ASP A 61 -5.41 -4.30 8.99
CA ASP A 61 -6.27 -4.59 7.85
C ASP A 61 -5.45 -5.03 6.63
N VAL A 62 -6.07 -5.89 5.82
CA VAL A 62 -5.52 -6.33 4.54
C VAL A 62 -6.43 -5.82 3.45
N GLY A 63 -5.89 -5.14 2.45
CA GLY A 63 -6.71 -4.56 1.40
C GLY A 63 -6.16 -4.83 0.01
N MET A 64 -7.05 -5.04 -0.95
CA MET A 64 -6.69 -4.98 -2.37
C MET A 64 -6.79 -3.52 -2.81
N VAL A 65 -5.70 -2.91 -3.24
CA VAL A 65 -5.65 -1.49 -3.60
C VAL A 65 -5.12 -1.30 -5.02
N LYS A 66 -5.63 -0.25 -5.68
CA LYS A 66 -5.03 0.28 -6.89
C LYS A 66 -4.27 1.55 -6.57
N MET A 67 -3.04 1.57 -7.03
CA MET A 67 -2.06 2.61 -6.78
C MET A 67 -1.57 3.21 -8.10
N ILE A 68 -1.21 4.49 -8.07
CA ILE A 68 -0.66 5.22 -9.21
C ILE A 68 0.74 5.69 -8.83
N PRO A 69 1.81 5.13 -9.43
CA PRO A 69 3.16 5.61 -9.20
C PRO A 69 3.36 6.96 -9.92
N THR A 70 4.14 7.85 -9.31
CA THR A 70 4.47 9.17 -9.86
C THR A 70 5.50 9.10 -10.99
N LYS A 71 6.30 8.05 -11.01
CA LYS A 71 7.31 7.76 -12.06
C LYS A 71 7.03 6.38 -12.67
N PRO A 72 7.34 6.16 -13.95
CA PRO A 72 7.26 4.84 -14.55
C PRO A 72 8.10 3.83 -13.75
N MET A 73 7.51 2.69 -13.43
CA MET A 73 8.17 1.59 -12.72
C MET A 73 7.68 0.26 -13.27
N VAL A 74 8.56 -0.74 -13.24
CA VAL A 74 8.23 -2.13 -13.60
C VAL A 74 8.07 -2.91 -12.30
N VAL A 75 6.93 -3.58 -12.16
CA VAL A 75 6.63 -4.45 -11.02
C VAL A 75 6.04 -5.73 -11.58
N GLU A 76 6.56 -6.86 -11.13
CA GLU A 76 6.11 -8.18 -11.56
C GLU A 76 5.01 -8.71 -10.64
N THR A 77 4.19 -9.63 -11.15
CA THR A 77 3.18 -10.27 -10.32
C THR A 77 3.84 -11.22 -9.33
N PHE A 78 3.32 -11.28 -8.10
CA PHE A 78 3.82 -12.19 -7.07
C PHE A 78 3.71 -13.67 -7.49
N ALA A 79 2.71 -14.02 -8.30
CA ALA A 79 2.50 -15.38 -8.79
C ALA A 79 3.60 -15.83 -9.76
N GLU A 80 4.08 -14.94 -10.63
CA GLU A 80 5.12 -15.24 -11.62
C GLU A 80 6.51 -15.16 -11.01
N TYR A 81 6.79 -14.11 -10.22
CA TYR A 81 8.10 -13.90 -9.60
C TYR A 81 7.94 -13.47 -8.12
N PRO A 82 7.89 -14.44 -7.19
CA PRO A 82 7.66 -14.17 -5.77
C PRO A 82 8.69 -13.25 -5.11
N THR A 83 9.94 -13.29 -5.60
CA THR A 83 11.03 -12.42 -5.13
C THR A 83 10.84 -10.98 -5.61
N LEU A 84 10.27 -10.77 -6.80
CA LEU A 84 10.08 -9.46 -7.41
C LEU A 84 8.72 -8.81 -7.09
N GLY A 85 7.72 -9.60 -6.69
CA GLY A 85 6.39 -9.13 -6.33
C GLY A 85 6.26 -8.53 -4.93
N ARG A 86 7.33 -8.51 -4.13
CA ARG A 86 7.33 -7.91 -2.78
C ARG A 86 7.79 -6.45 -2.83
N PHE A 87 7.03 -5.59 -2.17
CA PHE A 87 7.37 -4.18 -1.99
C PHE A 87 6.98 -3.73 -0.59
N THR A 88 7.58 -2.66 -0.13
CA THR A 88 7.24 -2.01 1.14
C THR A 88 6.74 -0.61 0.88
N VAL A 89 5.70 -0.20 1.61
CA VAL A 89 5.16 1.15 1.53
C VAL A 89 5.43 1.86 2.85
N LYS A 90 5.99 3.06 2.78
CA LYS A 90 6.38 3.87 3.94
C LYS A 90 5.75 5.25 3.85
N ASP A 91 5.30 5.76 4.99
CA ASP A 91 4.86 7.15 5.14
C ASP A 91 6.06 8.05 5.40
N MET A 92 6.20 9.10 4.59
CA MET A 92 7.26 10.10 4.78
C MET A 92 6.92 11.13 5.86
N ARG A 93 5.69 11.14 6.42
CA ARG A 93 5.30 12.11 7.45
C ARG A 93 5.91 11.87 8.84
N GLN A 94 6.77 10.86 9.00
CA GLN A 94 7.56 10.71 10.24
C GLN A 94 8.84 11.56 10.18
N SER A 95 8.70 12.88 10.02
CA SER A 95 9.74 13.83 10.40
C SER A 95 9.64 14.06 11.91
N PHE A 96 10.57 13.48 12.67
CA PHE A 96 10.76 13.79 14.08
C PHE A 96 10.93 15.32 14.21
N LYS A 97 9.99 16.00 14.88
CA LYS A 97 10.25 17.35 15.39
C LYS A 97 11.03 17.18 16.68
N GLN A 98 12.32 17.48 16.64
CA GLN A 98 13.08 17.87 17.83
C GLN A 98 12.96 19.39 17.91
N ASP A 99 12.05 19.87 18.76
CA ASP A 99 12.09 21.23 19.26
C ASP A 99 12.58 21.15 20.71
N THR A 100 13.63 21.92 21.01
CA THR A 100 14.39 22.00 22.27
C THR A 100 13.53 22.13 23.52
#